data_AF-A0A9P1CPZ4-F1
#
_entry.id   AF-A0A9P1CPZ4-F1
#
_cell.length_a   1.000
_cell.length_b   1.000
_cell.length_c   1.000
_cell.angle_alpha   90.00
_cell.angle_beta   90.00
_cell.angle_gamma   90.00
#
_symmetry.space_group_name_H-M   'P 1'
#
loop_
_entity.id
_entity.type
_entity.pdbx_description
1 polymer ?
#
loop_
_entity_poly.entity_id
_entity_poly.type
_entity_poly.pdbx_seq_one_letter_code
_entity_poly.pdbx_strand_id
1 'polypeptide(L)'
;MGLGPVEAVAQQCGEEESKASYNIFWIWITFGLLFGVMILVFTALWRRWKAVVKELEYAQTQLGDHYEYAAWLCERLDGLAWITPSIETLGETVDANAERLAAHEADTRTFDPQIFQAAILEVAEATKAAVRLAQSVQQEELDMSFLEDMVAEEDAYVAEQAKRIDGLVFRCNEIQKNMDDSAAEASDRITEVSNELSMTHDYTTGLHYSIVEHGGFLRNGLGLSREQWSHLNVLERANLVSSRTMGSVEYMRLVRQRVTPVGVADETDEAGNGDANESAESAHDEPMDDAETQTDGQPGSGFHTVEGMLEFLKREHNACLDRSEFWDANSIQNTILRFLDDVRLDAAEGMVPNCRAKISSLFSNLADQAADQGRWDSADRYTAISGNYDD
;
A
#
# COMPACT_ATOMS: atom_id res chain seq x y z
N MET A 1 47.91 44.75 -32.80
CA MET A 1 48.62 43.51 -33.16
C MET A 1 48.00 42.37 -32.36
N GLY A 2 47.60 41.29 -33.03
CA GLY A 2 47.42 39.96 -32.42
C GLY A 2 46.08 39.66 -31.76
N LEU A 3 45.03 39.41 -32.56
CA LEU A 3 43.95 38.51 -32.16
C LEU A 3 44.48 37.08 -32.36
N GLY A 4 44.79 36.38 -31.26
CA GLY A 4 44.97 34.93 -31.26
C GLY A 4 43.61 34.25 -31.02
N PRO A 5 43.35 33.07 -31.63
CA PRO A 5 42.05 32.42 -31.55
C PRO A 5 41.86 31.79 -30.17
N VAL A 6 40.78 32.17 -29.47
CA VAL A 6 40.34 31.46 -28.27
C VAL A 6 39.54 30.26 -28.76
N GLU A 7 40.10 29.07 -28.54
CA GLU A 7 39.42 27.79 -28.72
C GLU A 7 38.11 27.79 -27.92
N ALA A 8 37.01 27.59 -28.63
CA ALA A 8 35.72 27.33 -28.04
C ALA A 8 35.74 25.92 -27.42
N VAL A 9 35.90 25.86 -26.09
CA VAL A 9 35.52 24.68 -25.32
C VAL A 9 34.00 24.66 -25.25
N ALA A 10 33.38 23.82 -26.09
CA ALA A 10 31.96 23.53 -26.02
C ALA A 10 31.66 22.81 -24.70
N GLN A 11 31.08 23.53 -23.73
CA GLN A 11 30.55 22.93 -22.52
C GLN A 11 29.11 22.49 -22.80
N GLN A 12 28.93 21.18 -22.98
CA GLN A 12 27.63 20.50 -23.06
C GLN A 12 26.75 20.92 -21.87
N CYS A 13 25.68 21.65 -22.13
CA CYS A 13 24.70 22.07 -21.15
C CYS A 13 23.30 21.62 -21.60
N GLY A 14 23.04 20.31 -21.49
CA GLY A 14 21.78 19.71 -21.94
C GLY A 14 21.40 18.41 -21.21
N GLU A 15 22.00 18.11 -20.06
CA GLU A 15 21.90 16.77 -19.45
C GLU A 15 21.12 16.67 -18.13
N GLU A 16 20.68 17.77 -17.51
CA GLU A 16 20.11 17.70 -16.16
C GLU A 16 18.57 17.49 -16.11
N GLU A 17 17.82 17.92 -17.12
CA GLU A 17 16.34 17.77 -17.11
C GLU A 17 15.84 16.39 -17.52
N SER A 18 16.58 15.72 -18.41
CA SER A 18 16.39 14.31 -18.70
C SER A 18 16.52 13.46 -17.42
N LYS A 19 17.46 13.80 -16.54
CA LYS A 19 17.72 13.06 -15.29
C LYS A 19 16.56 13.20 -14.28
N ALA A 20 15.89 14.35 -14.20
CA ALA A 20 14.82 14.58 -13.24
C ALA A 20 13.51 13.82 -13.58
N SER A 21 13.10 13.83 -14.86
CA SER A 21 11.95 13.06 -15.36
C SER A 21 12.20 11.55 -15.24
N TYR A 22 13.41 11.11 -15.60
CA TYR A 22 13.85 9.73 -15.45
C TYR A 22 13.73 9.29 -13.98
N ASN A 23 14.20 10.10 -13.02
CA ASN A 23 14.17 9.75 -11.60
C ASN A 23 12.74 9.55 -11.04
N ILE A 24 11.76 10.36 -11.43
CA ILE A 24 10.37 10.21 -10.96
C ILE A 24 9.72 8.95 -11.52
N PHE A 25 9.93 8.67 -12.81
CA PHE A 25 9.43 7.45 -13.45
C PHE A 25 9.99 6.18 -12.77
N TRP A 26 11.29 6.15 -12.44
CA TRP A 26 11.90 5.03 -11.73
C TRP A 26 11.42 4.88 -10.29
N ILE A 27 11.07 5.97 -9.61
CA ILE A 27 10.46 5.90 -8.28
C ILE A 27 9.09 5.19 -8.35
N TRP A 28 8.24 5.56 -9.31
CA TRP A 28 6.95 4.89 -9.48
C TRP A 28 7.08 3.43 -9.92
N ILE A 29 8.03 3.11 -10.79
CA ILE A 29 8.33 1.72 -11.16
C ILE A 29 8.81 0.91 -9.95
N THR A 30 9.69 1.47 -9.12
CA THR A 30 10.18 0.74 -7.94
C THR A 30 9.08 0.54 -6.90
N PHE A 31 8.23 1.54 -6.65
CA PHE A 31 7.05 1.38 -5.80
C PHE A 31 6.06 0.36 -6.37
N GLY A 32 5.77 0.40 -7.67
CA GLY A 32 4.89 -0.56 -8.33
C GLY A 32 5.43 -1.99 -8.25
N LEU A 33 6.75 -2.16 -8.42
CA LEU A 33 7.41 -3.46 -8.31
C LEU A 33 7.38 -3.98 -6.87
N LEU A 34 7.70 -3.15 -5.88
CA LEU A 34 7.61 -3.52 -4.47
C LEU A 34 6.17 -3.88 -4.04
N PHE A 35 5.19 -3.12 -4.51
CA PHE A 35 3.78 -3.40 -4.26
C PHE A 35 3.34 -4.72 -4.92
N GLY A 36 3.78 -4.98 -6.15
CA GLY A 36 3.57 -6.26 -6.82
C GLY A 36 4.19 -7.44 -6.06
N VAL A 37 5.42 -7.30 -5.57
CA VAL A 37 6.08 -8.32 -4.73
C VAL A 37 5.33 -8.53 -3.43
N MET A 38 4.85 -7.47 -2.77
CA MET A 38 4.04 -7.57 -1.56
C MET A 38 2.74 -8.33 -1.80
N ILE A 39 2.04 -8.08 -2.92
CA ILE A 39 0.84 -8.83 -3.30
C ILE A 39 1.17 -10.31 -3.54
N LEU A 40 2.30 -10.62 -4.20
CA LEU A 40 2.72 -12.01 -4.41
C LEU A 40 3.03 -12.73 -3.09
N VAL A 41 3.72 -12.06 -2.16
CA VAL A 41 4.00 -12.59 -0.83
C VAL A 41 2.72 -12.79 -0.04
N PHE A 42 1.81 -11.82 -0.05
CA PHE A 42 0.52 -11.90 0.63
C PHE A 42 -0.34 -13.03 0.06
N THR A 43 -0.42 -13.16 -1.27
CA THR A 43 -1.19 -14.25 -1.91
C THR A 43 -0.55 -15.62 -1.65
N ALA A 44 0.77 -15.73 -1.54
CA ALA A 44 1.46 -16.96 -1.15
C ALA A 44 1.18 -17.34 0.31
N LEU A 45 1.26 -16.38 1.24
CA LEU A 45 0.91 -16.54 2.65
C LEU A 45 -0.55 -16.94 2.81
N TRP A 46 -1.46 -16.28 2.08
CA TRP A 46 -2.89 -16.59 2.09
C TRP A 46 -3.19 -18.01 1.59
N ARG A 47 -2.51 -18.46 0.52
CA ARG A 47 -2.61 -19.84 0.03
C ARG A 47 -2.11 -20.85 1.06
N ARG A 48 -0.99 -20.56 1.72
CA ARG A 48 -0.46 -21.40 2.81
C ARG A 48 -1.42 -21.46 3.99
N TRP A 49 -1.98 -20.33 4.41
CA TRP A 49 -2.98 -20.28 5.48
C TRP A 49 -4.20 -21.13 5.12
N LYS A 50 -4.74 -21.02 3.90
CA LYS A 50 -5.85 -21.88 3.45
C LYS A 50 -5.52 -23.37 3.44
N ALA A 51 -4.27 -23.74 3.13
CA ALA A 51 -3.85 -25.14 3.20
C ALA A 51 -3.85 -25.64 4.65
N VAL A 52 -3.31 -24.85 5.58
CA VAL A 52 -3.30 -25.18 7.02
C VAL A 52 -4.72 -25.29 7.58
N VAL A 53 -5.64 -24.40 7.20
CA VAL A 53 -7.05 -24.47 7.64
C VAL A 53 -7.70 -25.76 7.16
N LYS A 54 -7.45 -26.18 5.91
CA LYS A 54 -7.97 -27.46 5.39
C LYS A 54 -7.37 -28.67 6.10
N GLU A 55 -6.07 -28.63 6.42
CA GLU A 55 -5.43 -29.69 7.21
C GLU A 55 -6.03 -29.76 8.63
N LEU A 56 -6.34 -28.62 9.23
CA LEU A 56 -7.00 -28.56 10.55
C LEU A 56 -8.42 -29.12 10.52
N GLU A 57 -9.21 -28.74 9.51
CA GLU A 57 -10.57 -29.28 9.30
C GLU A 57 -10.54 -30.80 9.05
N TYR A 58 -9.58 -31.27 8.24
CA TYR A 58 -9.39 -32.70 8.01
C TYR A 58 -9.00 -33.44 9.29
N ALA A 59 -8.05 -32.90 10.06
CA ALA A 59 -7.64 -33.48 11.34
C ALA A 59 -8.79 -33.52 12.35
N GLN A 60 -9.63 -32.46 12.40
CA GLN A 60 -10.79 -32.42 13.28
C GLN A 60 -11.86 -33.44 12.88
N THR A 61 -12.07 -33.64 11.57
CA THR A 61 -13.02 -34.64 11.05
C THR A 61 -12.51 -36.05 11.33
N GLN A 62 -11.23 -36.30 11.08
CA GLN A 62 -10.58 -37.57 11.39
C GLN A 62 -10.69 -37.91 12.87
N LEU A 63 -10.41 -36.95 13.76
CA LEU A 63 -10.56 -37.14 15.21
C LEU A 63 -12.00 -37.49 15.60
N GLY A 64 -12.99 -36.87 14.95
CA GLY A 64 -14.41 -37.19 15.13
C GLY A 64 -14.75 -38.63 14.74
N ASP A 65 -14.26 -39.08 13.58
CA ASP A 65 -14.48 -40.45 13.10
C ASP A 65 -13.85 -41.49 14.03
N HIS A 66 -12.67 -41.21 14.60
CA HIS A 66 -12.03 -42.09 15.58
C HIS A 66 -12.84 -42.20 16.89
N TYR A 67 -13.46 -41.10 17.36
CA TYR A 67 -14.34 -41.16 18.53
C TYR A 67 -15.64 -41.93 18.27
N GLU A 68 -16.24 -41.79 17.08
CA GLU A 68 -17.41 -42.59 16.70
C GLU A 68 -17.06 -44.08 16.58
N TYR A 69 -15.90 -44.41 16.01
CA TYR A 69 -15.43 -45.81 15.93
C TYR A 69 -15.17 -46.41 17.32
N ALA A 70 -14.52 -45.66 18.21
CA ALA A 70 -14.31 -46.10 19.59
C ALA A 70 -15.63 -46.32 20.34
N ALA A 71 -16.62 -45.44 20.15
CA ALA A 71 -17.95 -45.61 20.74
C ALA A 71 -18.67 -46.86 20.20
N TRP A 72 -18.61 -47.09 18.89
CA TRP A 72 -19.15 -48.29 18.25
C TRP A 72 -18.48 -49.57 18.74
N LEU A 73 -17.15 -49.55 18.94
CA LEU A 73 -16.39 -50.68 19.46
C LEU A 73 -16.81 -51.00 20.91
N CYS A 74 -16.98 -49.97 21.76
CA CYS A 74 -17.47 -50.14 23.13
C CYS A 74 -18.88 -50.73 23.16
N GLU A 75 -19.80 -50.25 22.30
CA GLU A 75 -21.16 -50.81 22.20
C GLU A 75 -21.15 -52.28 21.76
N ARG A 76 -20.22 -52.64 20.87
CA ARG A 76 -20.05 -54.03 20.40
C ARG A 76 -19.41 -54.93 21.46
N LEU A 77 -18.48 -54.41 22.27
CA LEU A 77 -17.89 -55.08 23.43
C LEU A 77 -18.93 -55.32 24.53
N ASP A 78 -19.75 -54.32 24.84
CA ASP A 78 -20.88 -54.46 25.77
C ASP A 78 -21.92 -55.46 25.23
N GLY A 79 -22.14 -55.45 23.91
CA GLY A 79 -22.97 -56.42 23.20
C GLY A 79 -22.42 -57.86 23.19
N LEU A 80 -21.18 -58.09 23.63
CA LEU A 80 -20.57 -59.43 23.77
C LEU A 80 -20.59 -59.95 25.22
N ALA A 81 -21.02 -59.13 26.19
CA ALA A 81 -21.09 -59.52 27.60
C ALA A 81 -22.01 -60.73 27.88
N TRP A 82 -22.90 -61.10 26.95
CA TRP A 82 -23.75 -62.30 27.06
C TRP A 82 -23.00 -63.62 26.74
N ILE A 83 -21.81 -63.55 26.12
CA ILE A 83 -21.02 -64.75 25.76
C ILE A 83 -20.30 -65.30 26.98
N THR A 84 -19.88 -64.45 27.93
CA THR A 84 -19.18 -64.85 29.17
C THR A 84 -19.92 -65.95 29.96
N PRO A 85 -21.23 -65.84 30.26
CA PRO A 85 -21.96 -66.90 30.95
C PRO A 85 -22.15 -68.15 30.07
N SER A 86 -22.18 -68.01 28.74
CA SER A 86 -22.32 -69.15 27.82
C SER A 86 -21.06 -70.03 27.81
N ILE A 87 -19.87 -69.43 27.94
CA ILE A 87 -18.59 -70.15 28.04
C ILE A 87 -18.50 -70.91 29.37
N GLU A 88 -18.94 -70.31 30.46
CA GLU A 88 -18.94 -70.93 31.79
C GLU A 88 -19.87 -72.16 31.84
N THR A 89 -21.09 -72.03 31.30
CA THR A 89 -22.03 -73.16 31.19
C THR A 89 -21.50 -74.28 30.28
N LEU A 90 -20.75 -73.95 29.21
CA LEU A 90 -20.15 -74.96 28.34
C LEU A 90 -19.05 -75.74 29.08
N GLY A 91 -18.22 -75.05 29.88
CA GLY A 91 -17.22 -75.69 30.75
C GLY A 91 -17.84 -76.70 31.71
N GLU A 92 -18.92 -76.31 32.39
CA GLU A 92 -19.66 -77.20 33.30
C GLU A 92 -20.22 -78.44 32.58
N THR A 93 -20.74 -78.28 31.35
CA THR A 93 -21.26 -79.43 30.58
C THR A 93 -20.17 -80.38 30.10
N VAL A 94 -18.98 -79.87 29.80
CA VAL A 94 -17.82 -80.69 29.41
C VAL A 94 -17.28 -81.46 30.59
N ASP A 95 -17.17 -80.84 31.77
CA ASP A 95 -16.75 -81.50 33.00
C ASP A 95 -17.73 -82.58 33.44
N ALA A 96 -19.04 -82.29 33.39
CA ALA A 96 -20.09 -83.27 33.68
C ALA A 96 -20.06 -84.46 32.71
N ASN A 97 -19.77 -84.22 31.43
CA ASN A 97 -19.64 -85.29 30.43
C ASN A 97 -18.36 -86.11 30.62
N ALA A 98 -17.24 -85.49 31.02
CA ALA A 98 -16.01 -86.19 31.36
C ALA A 98 -16.20 -87.12 32.57
N GLU A 99 -16.95 -86.66 33.58
CA GLU A 99 -17.27 -87.44 34.78
C GLU A 99 -18.22 -88.62 34.46
N ARG A 100 -19.21 -88.40 33.58
CA ARG A 100 -20.09 -89.48 33.09
C ARG A 100 -19.35 -90.50 32.22
N LEU A 101 -18.39 -90.07 31.41
CA LEU A 101 -17.56 -90.96 30.61
C LEU A 101 -16.67 -91.85 31.49
N ALA A 102 -16.06 -91.27 32.54
CA ALA A 102 -15.28 -92.01 33.54
C ALA A 102 -16.12 -93.02 34.34
N ALA A 103 -17.37 -92.66 34.66
CA ALA A 103 -18.31 -93.58 35.31
C ALA A 103 -18.76 -94.72 34.38
N HIS A 104 -18.93 -94.45 33.08
CA HIS A 104 -19.34 -95.45 32.08
C HIS A 104 -18.18 -96.39 31.68
N GLU A 105 -16.93 -95.94 31.79
CA GLU A 105 -15.74 -96.80 31.63
C GLU A 105 -15.62 -97.83 32.76
N ALA A 106 -16.11 -97.49 33.96
CA ALA A 106 -16.15 -98.38 35.12
C ALA A 106 -17.23 -99.48 35.04
N ASP A 107 -18.23 -99.36 34.15
CA ASP A 107 -19.42 -100.21 34.11
C ASP A 107 -19.52 -101.09 32.83
N THR A 108 -18.38 -101.56 32.33
CA THR A 108 -18.27 -102.40 31.11
C THR A 108 -18.67 -103.87 31.30
N ARG A 109 -19.75 -104.17 32.06
CA ARG A 109 -20.23 -105.56 32.26
C ARG A 109 -21.64 -105.88 31.76
N THR A 110 -22.39 -104.94 31.18
CA THR A 110 -23.64 -105.25 30.46
C THR A 110 -23.76 -104.40 29.19
N PHE A 111 -23.60 -105.04 28.03
CA PHE A 111 -23.51 -104.39 26.73
C PHE A 111 -24.91 -104.24 26.09
N ASP A 112 -25.43 -103.01 26.01
CA ASP A 112 -26.65 -102.68 25.24
C ASP A 112 -26.27 -101.79 24.03
N PRO A 113 -26.34 -102.31 22.78
CA PRO A 113 -25.82 -101.63 21.60
C PRO A 113 -26.53 -100.32 21.23
N GLN A 114 -27.77 -100.10 21.64
CA GLN A 114 -28.49 -98.84 21.35
C GLN A 114 -28.00 -97.67 22.21
N ILE A 115 -27.63 -97.93 23.46
CA ILE A 115 -27.11 -96.92 24.39
C ILE A 115 -25.71 -96.47 23.94
N PHE A 116 -24.89 -97.41 23.46
CA PHE A 116 -23.56 -97.11 22.94
C PHE A 116 -23.60 -96.24 21.68
N GLN A 117 -24.57 -96.49 20.79
CA GLN A 117 -24.72 -95.73 19.54
C GLN A 117 -25.22 -94.30 19.79
N ALA A 118 -26.11 -94.11 20.79
CA ALA A 118 -26.54 -92.78 21.23
C ALA A 118 -25.38 -91.99 21.88
N ALA A 119 -24.59 -92.63 22.73
CA ALA A 119 -23.43 -92.00 23.38
C ALA A 119 -22.35 -91.56 22.37
N ILE A 120 -22.08 -92.38 21.33
CA ILE A 120 -21.16 -91.99 20.25
C ILE A 120 -21.66 -90.75 19.50
N LEU A 121 -22.97 -90.66 19.26
CA LEU A 121 -23.56 -89.54 18.52
C LEU A 121 -23.53 -88.24 19.35
N GLU A 122 -23.79 -88.33 20.65
CA GLU A 122 -23.67 -87.21 21.60
C GLU A 122 -22.21 -86.73 21.74
N VAL A 123 -21.24 -87.65 21.82
CA VAL A 123 -19.81 -87.31 21.83
C VAL A 123 -19.38 -86.69 20.49
N ALA A 124 -19.92 -87.15 19.36
CA ALA A 124 -19.64 -86.58 18.04
C ALA A 124 -20.21 -85.16 17.88
N GLU A 125 -21.40 -84.88 18.44
CA GLU A 125 -21.97 -83.54 18.45
C GLU A 125 -21.20 -82.60 19.39
N ALA A 126 -20.83 -83.07 20.59
CA ALA A 126 -20.02 -82.32 21.54
C ALA A 126 -18.64 -81.98 20.97
N THR A 127 -17.96 -82.93 20.33
CA THR A 127 -16.68 -82.67 19.65
C THR A 127 -16.81 -81.70 18.49
N LYS A 128 -17.90 -81.77 17.72
CA LYS A 128 -18.17 -80.79 16.64
C LYS A 128 -18.43 -79.39 17.18
N ALA A 129 -19.13 -79.26 18.31
CA ALA A 129 -19.34 -77.98 18.99
C ALA A 129 -18.01 -77.41 19.53
N ALA A 130 -17.19 -78.25 20.17
CA ALA A 130 -15.87 -77.87 20.67
C ALA A 130 -14.93 -77.39 19.56
N VAL A 131 -14.93 -78.05 18.39
CA VAL A 131 -14.13 -77.61 17.23
C VAL A 131 -14.57 -76.25 16.69
N ARG A 132 -15.88 -75.98 16.66
CA ARG A 132 -16.37 -74.65 16.23
C ARG A 132 -15.98 -73.56 17.21
N LEU A 133 -16.01 -73.84 18.51
CA LEU A 133 -15.61 -72.90 19.54
C LEU A 133 -14.10 -72.64 19.52
N ALA A 134 -13.28 -73.68 19.30
CA ALA A 134 -11.85 -73.51 19.09
C ALA A 134 -11.54 -72.63 17.86
N GLN A 135 -12.31 -72.79 16.77
CA GLN A 135 -12.18 -71.94 15.59
C GLN A 135 -12.60 -70.49 15.84
N SER A 136 -13.67 -70.24 16.61
CA SER A 136 -14.07 -68.87 16.94
C SER A 136 -13.07 -68.18 17.85
N VAL A 137 -12.55 -68.89 18.86
CA VAL A 137 -11.51 -68.36 19.76
C VAL A 137 -10.24 -68.02 18.99
N GLN A 138 -9.82 -68.88 18.05
CA GLN A 138 -8.63 -68.63 17.25
C GLN A 138 -8.80 -67.46 16.26
N GLN A 139 -10.02 -67.23 15.77
CA GLN A 139 -10.33 -66.05 14.97
C GLN A 139 -10.30 -64.76 15.81
N GLU A 140 -10.82 -64.80 17.04
CA GLU A 140 -10.78 -63.67 17.96
C GLU A 140 -9.35 -63.34 18.41
N GLU A 141 -8.49 -64.34 18.59
CA GLU A 141 -7.07 -64.13 18.92
C GLU A 141 -6.33 -63.39 17.78
N LEU A 142 -6.66 -63.72 16.52
CA LEU A 142 -6.16 -63.00 15.34
C LEU A 142 -6.68 -61.55 15.29
N ASP A 143 -7.98 -61.35 15.50
CA ASP A 143 -8.59 -60.01 15.49
C ASP A 143 -8.02 -59.14 16.63
N MET A 144 -7.78 -59.71 17.81
CA MET A 144 -7.15 -59.02 18.94
C MET A 144 -5.70 -58.63 18.61
N SER A 145 -4.91 -59.53 18.01
CA SER A 145 -3.54 -59.21 17.60
C SER A 145 -3.46 -58.09 16.56
N PHE A 146 -4.41 -58.04 15.63
CA PHE A 146 -4.50 -56.98 14.63
C PHE A 146 -4.85 -55.62 15.29
N LEU A 147 -5.75 -55.63 16.27
CA LEU A 147 -6.08 -54.42 17.02
C LEU A 147 -4.90 -53.91 17.84
N GLU A 148 -4.10 -54.79 18.44
CA GLU A 148 -2.89 -54.39 19.17
C GLU A 148 -1.87 -53.70 18.26
N ASP A 149 -1.63 -54.25 17.07
CA ASP A 149 -0.74 -53.62 16.08
C ASP A 149 -1.28 -52.26 15.61
N MET A 150 -2.59 -52.16 15.37
CA MET A 150 -3.24 -50.91 14.95
C MET A 150 -3.14 -49.84 16.04
N VAL A 151 -3.38 -50.19 17.31
CA VAL A 151 -3.23 -49.27 18.45
C VAL A 151 -1.77 -48.83 18.60
N ALA A 152 -0.81 -49.73 18.41
CA ALA A 152 0.61 -49.39 18.48
C ALA A 152 1.03 -48.41 17.38
N GLU A 153 0.51 -48.56 16.15
CA GLU A 153 0.74 -47.62 15.06
C GLU A 153 0.11 -46.24 15.34
N GLU A 154 -1.11 -46.22 15.87
CA GLU A 154 -1.81 -45.00 16.23
C GLU A 154 -1.10 -44.24 17.37
N ASP A 155 -0.63 -44.94 18.41
CA ASP A 155 0.17 -44.35 19.49
C ASP A 155 1.47 -43.71 18.96
N ALA A 156 2.13 -44.37 18.00
CA ALA A 156 3.32 -43.81 17.34
C ALA A 156 2.99 -42.51 16.59
N TYR A 157 1.87 -42.48 15.87
CA TYR A 157 1.41 -41.29 15.16
C TYR A 157 1.05 -40.14 16.12
N VAL A 158 0.34 -40.45 17.21
CA VAL A 158 -0.01 -39.47 18.25
C VAL A 158 1.25 -38.89 18.89
N ALA A 159 2.26 -39.71 19.18
CA ALA A 159 3.54 -39.25 19.72
C ALA A 159 4.28 -38.30 18.76
N GLU A 160 4.26 -38.58 17.45
CA GLU A 160 4.85 -37.69 16.46
C GLU A 160 4.10 -36.35 16.37
N GLN A 161 2.76 -36.38 16.41
CA GLN A 161 1.95 -35.16 16.39
C GLN A 161 2.15 -34.33 17.67
N ALA A 162 2.23 -34.96 18.84
CA ALA A 162 2.51 -34.25 20.09
C ALA A 162 3.84 -33.49 20.01
N LYS A 163 4.89 -34.12 19.48
CA LYS A 163 6.19 -33.46 19.26
C LYS A 163 6.11 -32.29 18.28
N ARG A 164 5.29 -32.42 17.22
CA ARG A 164 5.06 -31.33 16.26
C ARG A 164 4.33 -30.16 16.89
N ILE A 165 3.34 -30.43 17.75
CA ILE A 165 2.59 -29.43 18.52
C ILE A 165 3.54 -28.71 19.49
N ASP A 166 4.38 -29.41 20.24
CA ASP A 166 5.37 -28.81 21.13
C ASP A 166 6.32 -27.88 20.38
N GLY A 167 6.80 -28.30 19.21
CA GLY A 167 7.64 -27.48 18.35
C GLY A 167 6.91 -26.25 17.77
N LEU A 168 5.59 -26.32 17.58
CA LEU A 168 4.79 -25.17 17.17
C LEU A 168 4.58 -24.20 18.34
N VAL A 169 4.25 -24.71 19.53
CA VAL A 169 4.09 -23.91 20.76
C VAL A 169 5.37 -23.16 21.08
N PHE A 170 6.54 -23.81 20.97
CA PHE A 170 7.83 -23.15 21.15
C PHE A 170 8.00 -21.96 20.20
N ARG A 171 7.74 -22.14 18.90
CA ARG A 171 7.83 -21.06 17.90
C ARG A 171 6.81 -19.95 18.14
N CYS A 172 5.60 -20.28 18.56
CA CYS A 172 4.59 -19.28 18.92
C CYS A 172 5.04 -18.44 20.10
N ASN A 173 5.63 -19.04 21.14
CA ASN A 173 6.17 -18.32 22.29
C ASN A 173 7.36 -17.43 21.89
N GLU A 174 8.23 -17.89 20.99
CA GLU A 174 9.34 -17.10 20.45
C GLU A 174 8.85 -15.89 19.64
N ILE A 175 7.86 -16.09 18.77
CA ILE A 175 7.24 -15.00 18.00
C ILE A 175 6.57 -13.99 18.94
N GLN A 176 5.83 -14.46 19.94
CA GLN A 176 5.17 -13.61 20.92
C GLN A 176 6.20 -12.74 21.65
N LYS A 177 7.29 -13.33 22.13
CA LYS A 177 8.37 -12.60 22.79
C LYS A 177 8.99 -11.55 21.88
N ASN A 178 9.30 -11.91 20.63
CA ASN A 178 9.87 -10.95 19.67
C ASN A 178 8.91 -9.80 19.36
N MET A 179 7.60 -10.07 19.31
CA MET A 179 6.57 -9.03 19.15
C MET A 179 6.50 -8.11 20.36
N ASP A 180 6.54 -8.65 21.57
CA ASP A 180 6.53 -7.87 22.82
C ASP A 180 7.78 -6.98 22.91
N ASP A 181 8.96 -7.51 22.58
CA ASP A 181 10.22 -6.76 22.54
C ASP A 181 10.16 -5.63 21.49
N SER A 182 9.62 -5.92 20.29
CA SER A 182 9.46 -4.92 19.23
C SER A 182 8.45 -3.83 19.59
N ALA A 183 7.37 -4.19 20.29
CA ALA A 183 6.37 -3.24 20.76
C ALA A 183 6.95 -2.31 21.84
N ALA A 184 7.76 -2.86 22.75
CA ALA A 184 8.48 -2.06 23.75
C ALA A 184 9.44 -1.07 23.09
N GLU A 185 10.27 -1.53 22.14
CA GLU A 185 11.20 -0.65 21.42
C GLU A 185 10.47 0.44 20.61
N ALA A 186 9.36 0.10 19.95
CA ALA A 186 8.56 1.08 19.22
C ALA A 186 7.95 2.12 20.17
N SER A 187 7.46 1.70 21.34
CA SER A 187 6.95 2.61 22.36
C SER A 187 8.04 3.58 22.84
N ASP A 188 9.24 3.07 23.14
CA ASP A 188 10.36 3.90 23.59
C ASP A 188 10.73 4.94 22.52
N ARG A 189 10.86 4.53 21.25
CA ARG A 189 11.14 5.46 20.14
C ARG A 189 10.03 6.50 19.96
N ILE A 190 8.77 6.13 20.12
CA ILE A 190 7.65 7.09 20.07
C ILE A 190 7.78 8.12 21.18
N THR A 191 8.12 7.70 22.40
CA THR A 191 8.31 8.65 23.51
C THR A 191 9.50 9.58 23.29
N GLU A 192 10.61 9.07 22.74
CA GLU A 192 11.78 9.87 22.38
C GLU A 192 11.41 10.93 21.33
N VAL A 193 10.82 10.52 20.21
CA VAL A 193 10.38 11.45 19.13
C VAL A 193 9.34 12.45 19.65
N SER A 194 8.44 12.02 20.54
CA SER A 194 7.47 12.93 21.15
C SER A 194 8.15 14.01 22.01
N ASN A 195 9.19 13.64 22.77
CA ASN A 195 9.94 14.60 23.57
C ASN A 195 10.73 15.56 22.69
N GLU A 196 11.39 15.06 21.64
CA GLU A 196 12.08 15.88 20.65
C GLU A 196 11.11 16.88 19.99
N LEU A 197 9.95 16.40 19.54
CA LEU A 197 8.93 17.25 18.93
C LEU A 197 8.46 18.34 19.90
N SER A 198 8.25 18.01 21.19
CA SER A 198 7.89 19.01 22.21
C SER A 198 8.95 20.09 22.33
N MET A 199 10.24 19.72 22.38
CA MET A 199 11.33 20.71 22.45
C MET A 199 11.38 21.60 21.20
N THR A 200 11.18 21.01 20.02
CA THR A 200 11.13 21.80 18.78
C THR A 200 9.93 22.74 18.74
N HIS A 201 8.78 22.30 19.26
CA HIS A 201 7.59 23.13 19.38
C HIS A 201 7.82 24.32 20.31
N ASP A 202 8.44 24.09 21.48
CA ASP A 202 8.76 25.16 22.43
C ASP A 202 9.75 26.16 21.82
N TYR A 203 10.78 25.68 21.12
CA TYR A 203 11.71 26.53 20.39
C TYR A 203 11.03 27.37 19.31
N THR A 204 10.18 26.75 18.49
CA THR A 204 9.45 27.43 17.40
C THR A 204 8.46 28.46 17.96
N THR A 205 7.81 28.14 19.09
CA THR A 205 6.91 29.05 19.80
C THR A 205 7.68 30.23 20.40
N GLY A 206 8.89 30.01 20.94
CA GLY A 206 9.77 31.07 21.42
C GLY A 206 10.21 32.02 20.30
N LEU A 207 10.54 31.49 19.12
CA LEU A 207 10.82 32.31 17.94
C LEU A 207 9.60 33.11 17.48
N HIS A 208 8.41 32.49 17.48
CA HIS A 208 7.19 33.20 17.14
C HIS A 208 6.91 34.34 18.13
N TYR A 209 7.08 34.08 19.43
CA TYR A 209 6.93 35.09 20.47
C TYR A 209 7.89 36.27 20.24
N SER A 210 9.17 36.01 19.98
CA SER A 210 10.15 37.09 19.77
C SER A 210 9.85 37.92 18.53
N ILE A 211 9.42 37.29 17.43
CA ILE A 211 9.00 37.99 16.21
C ILE A 211 7.80 38.90 16.50
N VAL A 212 6.79 38.40 17.20
CA VAL A 212 5.59 39.16 17.54
C VAL A 212 5.89 40.31 18.50
N GLU A 213 6.72 40.07 19.52
CA GLU A 213 7.16 41.10 20.47
C GLU A 213 7.88 42.27 19.76
N HIS A 214 8.63 41.98 18.69
CA HIS A 214 9.34 42.99 17.90
C HIS A 214 8.45 43.63 16.81
N GLY A 215 7.13 43.41 16.85
CA GLY A 215 6.17 43.98 15.91
C GLY A 215 6.07 43.26 14.56
N GLY A 216 6.72 42.10 14.42
CA GLY A 216 6.57 41.23 13.27
C GLY A 216 5.29 40.39 13.35
N PHE A 217 4.82 39.88 12.22
CA PHE A 217 3.69 38.95 12.17
C PHE A 217 4.00 37.81 11.20
N LEU A 218 3.52 36.62 11.52
CA LEU A 218 3.53 35.51 10.58
C LEU A 218 2.22 35.53 9.79
N ARG A 219 2.33 35.59 8.45
CA ARG A 219 1.17 35.54 7.54
C ARG A 219 0.44 34.19 7.59
N ASN A 220 1.20 33.11 7.79
CA ASN A 220 0.71 31.76 8.04
C ASN A 220 1.26 31.38 9.42
N GLY A 221 0.44 30.86 10.35
CA GLY A 221 0.84 30.60 11.75
C GLY A 221 1.98 29.58 11.94
N LEU A 222 1.98 28.82 13.03
CA LEU A 222 2.96 27.76 13.28
C LEU A 222 2.69 26.53 12.38
N GLY A 223 2.97 26.67 11.09
CA GLY A 223 2.82 25.60 10.12
C GLY A 223 2.57 26.10 8.70
N LEU A 224 3.05 25.32 7.73
CA LEU A 224 2.77 25.52 6.31
C LEU A 224 2.03 24.28 5.80
N SER A 225 1.01 24.48 4.97
CA SER A 225 0.41 23.38 4.20
C SER A 225 1.44 22.78 3.24
N ARG A 226 1.19 21.56 2.74
CA ARG A 226 2.11 20.87 1.81
C ARG A 226 2.39 21.71 0.55
N GLU A 227 1.37 22.37 0.01
CA GLU A 227 1.48 23.24 -1.16
C GLU A 227 2.30 24.50 -0.85
N GLN A 228 2.06 25.11 0.32
CA GLN A 228 2.86 26.25 0.78
C GLN A 228 4.31 25.87 1.05
N TRP A 229 4.57 24.66 1.54
CA TRP A 229 5.92 24.13 1.73
C TRP A 229 6.63 23.92 0.40
N SER A 230 5.95 23.34 -0.59
CA SER A 230 6.47 23.18 -1.94
C SER A 230 6.79 24.54 -2.58
N HIS A 231 5.87 25.51 -2.44
CA HIS A 231 6.06 26.86 -2.93
C HIS A 231 7.22 27.59 -2.23
N LEU A 232 7.36 27.45 -0.90
CA LEU A 232 8.49 28.00 -0.15
C LEU A 232 9.83 27.45 -0.67
N ASN A 233 9.89 26.13 -0.92
CA ASN A 233 11.09 25.49 -1.45
C ASN A 233 11.48 26.03 -2.84
N VAL A 234 10.50 26.30 -3.70
CA VAL A 234 10.72 26.93 -5.01
C VAL A 234 11.24 28.36 -4.83
N LEU A 235 10.64 29.14 -3.94
CA LEU A 235 11.08 30.50 -3.64
C LEU A 235 12.49 30.54 -3.04
N GLU A 236 12.82 29.63 -2.13
CA GLU A 236 14.15 29.54 -1.53
C GLU A 236 15.22 29.26 -2.59
N ARG A 237 14.96 28.31 -3.49
CA ARG A 237 15.86 28.01 -4.61
C ARG A 237 16.02 29.20 -5.55
N ALA A 238 14.92 29.87 -5.90
CA ALA A 238 14.97 31.07 -6.74
C ALA A 238 15.79 32.20 -6.06
N ASN A 239 15.53 32.45 -4.78
CA ASN A 239 16.25 33.42 -3.97
C ASN A 239 17.75 33.11 -3.86
N LEU A 240 18.11 31.84 -3.72
CA LEU A 240 19.50 31.39 -3.66
C LEU A 240 20.23 31.64 -4.99
N VAL A 241 19.57 31.34 -6.13
CA VAL A 241 20.12 31.65 -7.46
C VAL A 241 20.28 33.16 -7.63
N SER A 242 19.26 33.96 -7.32
CA SER A 242 19.32 35.43 -7.42
C SER A 242 20.42 36.05 -6.52
N SER A 243 20.58 35.54 -5.30
CA SER A 243 21.65 35.98 -4.39
C SER A 243 23.04 35.67 -4.94
N ARG A 244 23.23 34.50 -5.59
CA ARG A 244 24.50 34.12 -6.21
C ARG A 244 24.82 34.90 -7.48
N THR A 245 23.83 35.24 -8.30
CA THR A 245 24.04 35.94 -9.57
C THR A 245 24.24 37.45 -9.39
N MET A 246 23.51 38.07 -8.45
CA MET A 246 23.59 39.52 -8.19
C MET A 246 24.59 39.89 -7.10
N GLY A 247 24.99 38.93 -6.27
CA GLY A 247 25.75 39.17 -5.05
C GLY A 247 24.83 39.52 -3.87
N SER A 248 25.22 39.11 -2.67
CA SER A 248 24.38 39.17 -1.46
C SER A 248 23.93 40.59 -1.09
N VAL A 249 24.79 41.59 -1.33
CA VAL A 249 24.51 43.01 -1.00
C VAL A 249 23.44 43.59 -1.91
N GLU A 250 23.56 43.39 -3.22
CA GLU A 250 22.61 43.94 -4.20
C GLU A 250 21.27 43.19 -4.15
N TYR A 251 21.31 41.87 -3.92
CA TYR A 251 20.12 41.06 -3.66
C TYR A 251 19.35 41.57 -2.43
N MET A 252 20.01 41.76 -1.28
CA MET A 252 19.35 42.28 -0.08
C MET A 252 18.84 43.71 -0.24
N ARG A 253 19.49 44.53 -1.08
CA ARG A 253 19.02 45.88 -1.42
C ARG A 253 17.68 45.83 -2.18
N LEU A 254 17.58 44.97 -3.20
CA LEU A 254 16.35 44.79 -3.99
C LEU A 254 15.22 44.14 -3.19
N VAL A 255 15.53 43.17 -2.32
CA VAL A 255 14.53 42.58 -1.41
C VAL A 255 13.94 43.64 -0.49
N ARG A 256 14.77 44.51 0.10
CA ARG A 256 14.31 45.62 0.95
C ARG A 256 13.49 46.65 0.18
N GLN A 257 13.76 46.87 -1.11
CA GLN A 257 12.94 47.74 -1.96
C GLN A 257 11.59 47.10 -2.34
N ARG A 258 11.55 45.78 -2.54
CA ARG A 258 10.28 45.05 -2.73
C ARG A 258 9.40 45.04 -1.49
N VAL A 259 10.01 44.94 -0.31
CA VAL A 259 9.34 45.13 0.98
C VAL A 259 9.24 46.63 1.26
N THR A 260 8.62 47.38 0.35
CA THR A 260 8.04 48.68 0.73
C THR A 260 6.79 48.35 1.54
N PRO A 261 6.55 48.94 2.73
CA PRO A 261 5.35 48.67 3.50
C PRO A 261 4.13 48.96 2.62
N VAL A 262 3.43 47.91 2.20
CA VAL A 262 2.11 48.04 1.57
C VAL A 262 1.14 48.27 2.72
N GLY A 263 0.96 49.54 3.02
CA GLY A 263 0.08 50.03 4.06
C GLY A 263 0.50 51.44 4.40
N VAL A 264 -0.35 52.41 4.08
CA VAL A 264 -0.42 53.62 4.88
C VAL A 264 -0.63 53.12 6.31
N ALA A 265 0.37 53.29 7.17
CA ALA A 265 0.15 53.17 8.59
C ALA A 265 -0.96 54.18 8.88
N ASP A 266 -2.13 53.69 9.27
CA ASP A 266 -3.18 54.51 9.84
C ASP A 266 -2.54 55.16 11.07
N GLU A 267 -2.10 56.42 10.91
CA GLU A 267 -1.64 57.27 11.99
C GLU A 267 -2.85 57.48 12.89
N THR A 268 -3.06 56.54 13.81
CA THR A 268 -3.95 56.68 14.96
C THR A 268 -3.28 57.60 15.97
N ASP A 269 -3.06 58.85 15.55
CA ASP A 269 -2.82 59.96 16.46
C ASP A 269 -4.05 60.87 16.43
N GLU A 270 -4.70 60.91 17.58
CA GLU A 270 -5.87 61.71 17.89
C GLU A 270 -5.63 63.21 17.61
N ALA A 271 -6.52 63.81 16.83
CA ALA A 271 -6.84 65.23 16.97
C ALA A 271 -8.30 65.46 16.61
N GLY A 272 -9.16 65.48 17.63
CA GLY A 272 -10.52 65.94 17.48
C GLY A 272 -10.56 67.41 17.07
N ASN A 273 -11.30 67.71 16.01
CA ASN A 273 -12.25 68.81 16.03
C ASN A 273 -13.27 68.63 14.91
N GLY A 274 -14.55 68.80 15.25
CA GLY A 274 -15.65 68.55 14.35
C GLY A 274 -15.74 69.55 13.20
N ASP A 275 -16.39 69.12 12.11
CA ASP A 275 -17.63 69.77 11.74
C ASP A 275 -18.49 68.83 10.90
N ALA A 276 -19.77 68.85 11.24
CA ALA A 276 -20.82 68.07 10.60
C ALA A 276 -21.08 68.58 9.18
N ASN A 277 -21.20 67.64 8.23
CA ASN A 277 -22.12 67.82 7.12
C ASN A 277 -22.67 66.46 6.69
N GLU A 278 -23.93 66.23 7.05
CA GLU A 278 -24.73 65.10 6.62
C GLU A 278 -25.18 65.26 5.16
N SER A 279 -25.57 64.12 4.56
CA SER A 279 -26.22 63.90 3.26
C SER A 279 -25.24 63.37 2.18
N ALA A 280 -25.48 62.25 1.52
CA ALA A 280 -26.70 61.46 1.38
C ALA A 280 -26.36 59.99 1.12
N GLU A 281 -27.26 59.15 1.62
CA GLU A 281 -27.41 57.75 1.25
C GLU A 281 -27.39 57.58 -0.28
N SER A 282 -26.51 56.71 -0.75
CA SER A 282 -26.80 55.90 -1.93
C SER A 282 -26.22 54.52 -1.66
N ALA A 283 -27.07 53.63 -1.17
CA ALA A 283 -26.90 52.21 -1.35
C ALA A 283 -26.86 51.96 -2.87
N HIS A 284 -25.66 51.83 -3.43
CA HIS A 284 -25.50 51.11 -4.67
C HIS A 284 -24.82 49.79 -4.32
N ASP A 285 -25.66 48.77 -4.13
CA ASP A 285 -25.28 47.40 -4.45
C ASP A 285 -24.74 47.43 -5.89
N GLU A 286 -23.43 47.29 -6.05
CA GLU A 286 -22.87 46.81 -7.31
C GLU A 286 -22.68 45.30 -7.18
N PRO A 287 -23.37 44.51 -8.03
CA PRO A 287 -23.23 43.07 -8.03
C PRO A 287 -21.82 42.70 -8.49
N MET A 288 -21.28 41.62 -7.90
CA MET A 288 -20.18 40.85 -8.48
C MET A 288 -20.58 40.45 -9.91
N ASP A 289 -20.10 41.17 -10.90
CA ASP A 289 -20.17 40.77 -12.31
C ASP A 289 -19.03 39.78 -12.58
N ASP A 290 -19.17 38.59 -11.99
CA ASP A 290 -18.51 37.37 -12.42
C ASP A 290 -19.16 36.92 -13.74
N ALA A 291 -18.81 37.58 -14.84
CA ALA A 291 -19.04 37.09 -16.19
C ALA A 291 -18.14 37.83 -17.19
N GLU A 292 -16.86 37.46 -17.26
CA GLU A 292 -16.14 37.62 -18.53
C GLU A 292 -16.83 36.72 -19.55
N THR A 293 -17.80 37.33 -20.22
CA THR A 293 -18.53 36.79 -21.34
C THR A 293 -17.50 36.46 -22.40
N GLN A 294 -17.40 35.19 -22.79
CA GLN A 294 -16.82 34.77 -24.05
C GLN A 294 -17.46 35.58 -25.17
N THR A 295 -16.81 36.67 -25.58
CA THR A 295 -17.08 37.29 -26.86
C THR A 295 -16.25 36.58 -27.90
N ASP A 296 -16.86 35.60 -28.55
CA ASP A 296 -16.57 35.26 -29.94
C ASP A 296 -16.67 36.56 -30.76
N GLY A 297 -15.51 37.19 -30.99
CA GLY A 297 -15.37 38.48 -31.62
C GLY A 297 -14.09 38.53 -32.44
N GLN A 298 -14.16 37.99 -33.65
CA GLN A 298 -13.37 38.28 -34.85
C GLN A 298 -11.85 38.60 -34.68
N PRO A 299 -10.94 37.72 -35.17
CA PRO A 299 -9.51 37.95 -35.13
C PRO A 299 -9.13 39.02 -36.14
N GLY A 300 -8.38 40.05 -35.74
CA GLY A 300 -7.80 40.95 -36.74
C GLY A 300 -7.15 42.22 -36.26
N SER A 301 -7.50 42.78 -35.09
CA SER A 301 -7.00 44.12 -34.74
C SER A 301 -5.72 44.15 -33.89
N GLY A 302 -5.42 43.11 -33.10
CA GLY A 302 -4.28 43.08 -32.17
C GLY A 302 -2.96 42.57 -32.76
N PHE A 303 -2.98 42.00 -33.98
CA PHE A 303 -1.83 41.36 -34.64
C PHE A 303 -0.87 42.34 -35.34
N HIS A 304 -1.16 43.64 -35.29
CA HIS A 304 -0.44 44.67 -36.06
C HIS A 304 0.31 45.68 -35.17
N THR A 305 0.19 45.59 -33.84
CA THR A 305 0.92 46.45 -32.90
C THR A 305 1.79 45.60 -31.96
N VAL A 306 2.93 46.16 -31.53
CA VAL A 306 3.84 45.45 -30.61
C VAL A 306 3.21 45.24 -29.24
N GLU A 307 2.36 46.18 -28.80
CA GLU A 307 1.59 46.06 -27.56
C GLU A 307 0.58 44.91 -27.63
N GLY A 308 -0.18 44.79 -28.72
CA GLY A 308 -1.13 43.69 -28.92
C GLY A 308 -0.45 42.32 -29.02
N MET A 309 0.74 42.26 -29.62
CA MET A 309 1.58 41.06 -29.63
C MET A 309 2.09 40.68 -28.24
N LEU A 310 2.47 41.68 -27.42
CA LEU A 310 2.95 41.46 -26.06
C LEU A 310 1.83 41.00 -25.13
N GLU A 311 0.64 41.58 -25.24
CA GLU A 311 -0.55 41.14 -24.51
C GLU A 311 -0.98 39.72 -24.90
N PHE A 312 -0.91 39.40 -26.19
CA PHE A 312 -1.12 38.04 -26.67
C PHE A 312 -0.13 37.04 -26.04
N LEU A 313 1.17 37.34 -26.07
CA LEU A 313 2.18 36.47 -25.47
C LEU A 313 2.01 36.33 -23.95
N LYS A 314 1.59 37.38 -23.25
CA LYS A 314 1.27 37.30 -21.80
C LYS A 314 0.08 36.38 -21.53
N ARG A 315 -0.97 36.45 -22.36
CA ARG A 315 -2.13 35.56 -22.25
C ARG A 315 -1.74 34.10 -22.48
N GLU A 316 -0.94 33.84 -23.51
CA GLU A 316 -0.44 32.50 -23.80
C GLU A 316 0.53 31.98 -22.74
N HIS A 317 1.39 32.84 -22.18
CA HIS A 317 2.26 32.50 -21.05
C HIS A 317 1.47 32.01 -19.84
N ASN A 318 0.43 32.74 -19.45
CA ASN A 318 -0.46 32.34 -18.36
C ASN A 318 -1.22 31.05 -18.67
N ALA A 319 -1.71 30.88 -19.91
CA ALA A 319 -2.39 29.65 -20.33
C ALA A 319 -1.46 28.42 -20.27
N CYS A 320 -0.17 28.56 -20.61
CA CYS A 320 0.82 27.49 -20.45
C CYS A 320 1.08 27.19 -18.97
N LEU A 321 1.12 28.21 -18.09
CA LEU A 321 1.25 28.00 -16.64
C LEU A 321 0.04 27.26 -16.05
N ASP A 322 -1.17 27.61 -16.45
CA ASP A 322 -2.41 26.96 -16.01
C ASP A 322 -2.47 25.48 -16.43
N ARG A 323 -1.95 25.17 -17.63
CA ARG A 323 -1.83 23.78 -18.12
C ARG A 323 -0.61 23.03 -17.59
N SER A 324 0.17 23.64 -16.68
CA SER A 324 1.42 23.08 -16.14
C SER A 324 2.49 22.80 -17.21
N GLU A 325 2.46 23.51 -18.33
CA GLU A 325 3.38 23.42 -19.46
C GLU A 325 4.55 24.39 -19.26
N PHE A 326 5.33 24.18 -18.18
CA PHE A 326 6.36 25.13 -17.71
C PHE A 326 7.49 25.39 -18.72
N TRP A 327 7.78 24.39 -19.56
CA TRP A 327 8.76 24.48 -20.64
C TRP A 327 8.36 25.49 -21.70
N ASP A 328 7.12 25.40 -22.15
CA ASP A 328 6.55 26.28 -23.17
C ASP A 328 6.37 27.68 -22.59
N ALA A 329 5.92 27.79 -21.33
CA ALA A 329 5.83 29.06 -20.60
C ALA A 329 7.19 29.76 -20.53
N ASN A 330 8.27 29.04 -20.21
CA ASN A 330 9.61 29.61 -20.18
C ASN A 330 10.07 30.11 -21.57
N SER A 331 9.79 29.36 -22.63
CA SER A 331 10.09 29.75 -24.01
C SER A 331 9.33 31.02 -24.44
N ILE A 332 8.05 31.13 -24.07
CA ILE A 332 7.23 32.33 -24.30
C ILE A 332 7.76 33.52 -23.50
N GLN A 333 8.13 33.31 -22.23
CA GLN A 333 8.67 34.35 -21.35
C GLN A 333 10.00 34.92 -21.85
N ASN A 334 10.90 34.06 -22.36
CA ASN A 334 12.16 34.50 -22.95
C ASN A 334 11.94 35.34 -24.22
N THR A 335 10.91 35.03 -25.01
CA THR A 335 10.52 35.84 -26.17
C THR A 335 9.95 37.20 -25.76
N ILE A 336 9.12 37.24 -24.70
CA ILE A 336 8.60 38.49 -24.12
C ILE A 336 9.75 39.40 -23.67
N LEU A 337 10.73 38.85 -22.93
CA LEU A 337 11.89 39.62 -22.45
C LEU A 337 12.72 40.15 -23.62
N ARG A 338 12.93 39.33 -24.65
CA ARG A 338 13.65 39.74 -25.85
C ARG A 338 12.93 40.87 -26.60
N PHE A 339 11.61 40.85 -26.63
CA PHE A 339 10.82 41.93 -27.25
C PHE A 339 10.92 43.24 -26.46
N LEU A 340 10.91 43.16 -25.12
CA LEU A 340 11.09 44.33 -24.26
C LEU A 340 12.50 44.94 -24.41
N ASP A 341 13.53 44.10 -24.58
CA ASP A 341 14.88 44.57 -24.90
C ASP A 341 14.97 45.20 -26.30
N ASP A 342 14.33 44.60 -27.30
CA ASP A 342 14.28 45.14 -28.68
C ASP A 342 13.54 46.50 -28.72
N VAL A 343 12.47 46.66 -27.93
CA VAL A 343 11.74 47.94 -27.76
C VAL A 343 12.60 48.98 -27.03
N ARG A 344 13.40 48.56 -26.03
CA ARG A 344 14.29 49.47 -25.28
C ARG A 344 15.44 50.01 -26.13
N LEU A 345 15.89 49.26 -27.14
CA LEU A 345 17.01 49.61 -28.01
C LEU A 345 16.61 50.50 -29.22
N ASP A 346 15.36 50.96 -29.26
CA ASP A 346 14.82 51.91 -30.25
C ASP A 346 15.00 51.46 -31.72
N ALA A 347 14.90 50.15 -31.96
CA ALA A 347 14.90 49.56 -33.29
C ALA A 347 13.51 49.71 -33.95
N ALA A 348 13.04 50.95 -34.11
CA ALA A 348 11.66 51.25 -34.51
C ALA A 348 11.33 50.82 -35.97
N GLU A 349 12.31 50.79 -36.87
CA GLU A 349 12.08 50.49 -38.28
C GLU A 349 12.08 48.97 -38.52
N GLY A 350 10.89 48.39 -38.73
CA GLY A 350 10.72 46.95 -38.96
C GLY A 350 10.51 46.09 -37.70
N MET A 351 10.24 46.70 -36.54
CA MET A 351 9.98 45.98 -35.28
C MET A 351 8.77 45.05 -35.37
N VAL A 352 7.64 45.54 -35.88
CA VAL A 352 6.40 44.77 -36.02
C VAL A 352 6.56 43.51 -36.89
N PRO A 353 7.12 43.58 -38.12
CA PRO A 353 7.32 42.38 -38.93
C PRO A 353 8.36 41.42 -38.31
N ASN A 354 9.38 41.93 -37.61
CA ASN A 354 10.35 41.09 -36.91
C ASN A 354 9.73 40.38 -35.69
N CYS A 355 8.93 41.07 -34.90
CA CYS A 355 8.16 40.49 -33.80
C CYS A 355 7.17 39.44 -34.31
N ARG A 356 6.47 39.72 -35.41
CA ARG A 356 5.58 38.75 -36.07
C ARG A 356 6.32 37.48 -36.49
N ALA A 357 7.43 37.61 -37.20
CA ALA A 357 8.24 36.46 -37.63
C ALA A 357 8.81 35.66 -36.45
N LYS A 358 9.22 36.34 -35.36
CA LYS A 358 9.67 35.68 -34.13
C LYS A 358 8.55 34.94 -33.41
N ILE A 359 7.33 35.49 -33.37
CA ILE A 359 6.16 34.82 -32.80
C ILE A 359 5.80 33.59 -33.63
N SER A 360 5.70 33.71 -34.96
CA SER A 360 5.45 32.56 -35.84
C SER A 360 6.49 31.47 -35.63
N SER A 361 7.79 31.82 -35.71
CA SER A 361 8.86 30.84 -35.51
C SER A 361 8.85 30.20 -34.13
N LEU A 362 8.53 30.95 -33.07
CA LEU A 362 8.37 30.41 -31.72
C LEU A 362 7.26 29.36 -31.68
N PHE A 363 6.06 29.69 -32.17
CA PHE A 363 4.91 28.79 -32.09
C PHE A 363 5.02 27.61 -33.06
N SER A 364 5.70 27.74 -34.20
CA SER A 364 6.07 26.60 -35.04
C SER A 364 7.00 25.63 -34.31
N ASN A 365 8.03 26.14 -33.64
CA ASN A 365 8.95 25.29 -32.86
C ASN A 365 8.25 24.64 -31.66
N LEU A 366 7.35 25.37 -30.98
CA LEU A 366 6.56 24.82 -29.89
C LEU A 366 5.55 23.77 -30.38
N ALA A 367 5.00 23.92 -31.58
CA ALA A 367 4.11 22.92 -32.20
C ALA A 367 4.86 21.61 -32.47
N ASP A 368 6.05 21.69 -33.08
CA ASP A 368 6.90 20.52 -33.35
C ASP A 368 7.30 19.83 -32.03
N GLN A 369 7.71 20.62 -31.03
CA GLN A 369 8.09 20.10 -29.71
C GLN A 369 6.90 19.48 -28.96
N ALA A 370 5.70 20.04 -29.08
CA ALA A 370 4.49 19.48 -28.49
C ALA A 370 4.05 18.18 -29.19
N ALA A 371 4.19 18.10 -30.52
CA ALA A 371 3.93 16.89 -31.30
C ALA A 371 4.90 15.76 -30.91
N ASP A 372 6.19 16.06 -30.76
CA ASP A 372 7.21 15.10 -30.31
C ASP A 372 6.94 14.57 -28.88
N GLN A 373 6.28 15.37 -28.04
CA GLN A 373 5.86 14.99 -26.68
C GLN A 373 4.49 14.29 -26.62
N GLY A 374 3.83 14.09 -27.77
CA GLY A 374 2.49 13.49 -27.85
C GLY A 374 1.36 14.39 -27.32
N ARG A 375 1.60 15.70 -27.21
CA ARG A 375 0.65 16.72 -26.73
C ARG A 375 -0.11 17.34 -27.91
N TRP A 376 -0.93 16.53 -28.57
CA TRP A 376 -1.61 16.89 -29.82
C TRP A 376 -2.52 18.12 -29.72
N ASP A 377 -3.25 18.29 -28.62
CA ASP A 377 -4.13 19.45 -28.43
C ASP A 377 -3.35 20.79 -28.36
N SER A 378 -2.17 20.77 -27.76
CA SER A 378 -1.28 21.94 -27.68
C SER A 378 -0.55 22.16 -29.01
N ALA A 379 -0.17 21.08 -29.70
CA ALA A 379 0.43 21.15 -31.04
C ALA A 379 -0.52 21.78 -32.06
N ASP A 380 -1.78 21.31 -32.14
CA ASP A 380 -2.80 21.86 -33.05
C ASP A 380 -3.07 23.34 -32.78
N ARG A 381 -3.09 23.73 -31.50
CA ARG A 381 -3.26 25.13 -31.08
C ARG A 381 -2.07 25.99 -31.47
N TYR A 382 -0.84 25.52 -31.26
CA TYR A 382 0.37 26.25 -31.65
C TYR A 382 0.53 26.36 -33.17
N THR A 383 0.16 25.34 -33.94
CA THR A 383 0.11 25.41 -35.40
C THR A 383 -0.91 26.43 -35.88
N ALA A 384 -2.10 26.48 -35.28
CA ALA A 384 -3.11 27.50 -35.60
C ALA A 384 -2.63 28.93 -35.28
N ILE A 385 -1.89 29.10 -34.17
CA ILE A 385 -1.29 30.39 -33.81
C ILE A 385 -0.19 30.77 -34.80
N SER A 386 0.72 29.85 -35.14
CA SER A 386 1.81 30.10 -36.10
C SER A 386 1.26 30.56 -37.45
N GLY A 387 0.23 29.87 -37.97
CA GLY A 387 -0.39 30.22 -39.25
C GLY A 387 -1.01 31.63 -39.27
N ASN A 388 -1.55 32.11 -38.15
CA ASN A 388 -2.10 33.46 -38.05
C ASN A 388 -1.03 34.58 -38.04
N TYR A 389 0.24 34.24 -37.81
CA TYR A 389 1.37 35.18 -37.81
C TYR A 389 2.27 35.04 -39.05
N ASP A 390 2.03 34.06 -39.93
CA ASP A 390 2.78 33.87 -41.19
C ASP A 390 2.21 34.67 -42.39
N ASP A 391 0.94 35.09 -42.31
CA ASP A 391 0.31 36.06 -43.23
C ASP A 391 0.69 37.52 -42.90
#